data_AF-A0A545T9X7-F1
#
_entry.id   AF-A0A545T9X7-F1
#
_cell.length_a   1.000
_cell.length_b   1.000
_cell.length_c   1.000
_cell.angle_alpha   90.00
_cell.angle_beta   90.00
_cell.angle_gamma   90.00
#
_symmetry.space_group_name_H-M   'P 1'
#
loop_
_entity.id
_entity.type
_entity.pdbx_description
1 polymer ?
#
loop_
_entity_poly.entity_id
_entity_poly.type
_entity_poly.pdbx_seq_one_letter_code
_entity_poly.pdbx_strand_id
1 'polypeptide(L)'
;MLIRITVVQTIIWSAIMNSSEKMKHEVIKQIGERGRLIAEVAQDFGVSNRQVYRWLKGNQATSKKTAKPDPVNAQVAQLKMELYAVSQQLTALKAQVNKQIVNQ
;
A
#
# COMPACT_ATOMS: atom_id res chain seq x y z
N MET A 1 -15.04 -3.29 45.92
CA MET A 1 -15.24 -4.32 44.87
C MET A 1 -15.33 -3.71 43.45
N LEU A 2 -15.79 -2.46 43.30
CA LEU A 2 -16.00 -1.81 41.99
C LEU A 2 -14.69 -1.34 41.28
N ILE A 3 -13.68 -0.87 42.01
CA ILE A 3 -12.41 -0.39 41.41
C ILE A 3 -11.66 -1.51 40.64
N ARG A 4 -11.69 -2.74 41.15
CA ARG A 4 -11.02 -3.88 40.51
C ARG A 4 -11.65 -4.26 39.17
N ILE A 5 -12.97 -4.15 39.02
CA ILE A 5 -13.66 -4.49 37.77
C ILE A 5 -13.34 -3.45 36.68
N THR A 6 -13.40 -2.15 36.97
CA THR A 6 -13.15 -1.09 35.98
C THR A 6 -11.70 -1.05 35.50
N VAL A 7 -10.73 -1.25 36.39
CA VAL A 7 -9.30 -1.25 36.04
C VAL A 7 -8.96 -2.50 35.21
N VAL A 8 -9.45 -3.67 35.63
CA VAL A 8 -9.21 -4.93 34.90
C VAL A 8 -9.93 -4.92 33.54
N GLN A 9 -11.16 -4.40 33.46
CA GLN A 9 -11.89 -4.27 32.19
C GLN A 9 -11.14 -3.36 31.20
N THR A 10 -10.54 -2.26 31.68
CA THR A 10 -9.75 -1.34 30.85
C THR A 10 -8.44 -1.97 30.36
N ILE A 11 -7.72 -2.67 31.24
CA ILE A 11 -6.45 -3.34 30.89
C ILE A 11 -6.71 -4.49 29.90
N ILE A 12 -7.78 -5.27 30.12
CA ILE A 12 -8.16 -6.37 29.24
C ILE A 12 -8.65 -5.82 27.88
N TRP A 13 -9.48 -4.78 27.85
CA TRP A 13 -9.88 -4.14 26.58
C TRP A 13 -8.68 -3.56 25.82
N SER A 14 -7.74 -2.92 26.52
CA SER A 14 -6.50 -2.41 25.92
C SER A 14 -5.65 -3.54 25.33
N ALA A 15 -5.47 -4.64 26.05
CA ALA A 15 -4.70 -5.80 25.59
C ALA A 15 -5.35 -6.51 24.39
N ILE A 16 -6.67 -6.69 24.40
CA ILE A 16 -7.43 -7.32 23.29
C ILE A 16 -7.44 -6.42 22.05
N MET A 17 -7.59 -5.11 22.21
CA MET A 17 -7.50 -4.18 21.07
C MET A 17 -6.09 -4.11 20.49
N ASN A 18 -5.07 -4.04 21.35
CA ASN A 18 -3.67 -3.94 20.92
C ASN A 18 -3.18 -5.22 20.23
N SER A 19 -3.66 -6.40 20.65
CA SER A 19 -3.37 -7.65 19.95
C SER A 19 -4.05 -7.73 18.58
N SER A 20 -5.28 -7.23 18.47
CA SER A 20 -6.04 -7.16 17.21
C SER A 20 -5.42 -6.22 16.17
N GLU A 21 -4.90 -5.05 16.58
CA GLU A 21 -4.23 -4.13 15.65
C GLU A 21 -2.89 -4.67 15.14
N LYS A 22 -2.07 -5.29 16.01
CA LYS A 22 -0.82 -5.93 15.58
C LYS A 22 -1.08 -7.07 14.58
N MET A 23 -2.08 -7.90 14.87
CA MET A 23 -2.51 -8.99 13.99
C MET A 23 -2.98 -8.48 12.63
N LYS A 24 -3.87 -7.48 12.63
CA LYS A 24 -4.37 -6.83 11.40
C LYS A 24 -3.22 -6.26 10.57
N HIS A 25 -2.23 -5.65 11.20
CA HIS A 25 -1.07 -5.08 10.49
C HIS A 25 -0.25 -6.17 9.79
N GLU A 26 0.04 -7.27 10.49
CA GLU A 26 0.82 -8.39 9.94
C GLU A 26 0.06 -9.10 8.81
N VAL A 27 -1.24 -9.32 8.95
CA VAL A 27 -2.08 -9.91 7.89
C VAL A 27 -2.05 -9.08 6.61
N ILE A 28 -2.19 -7.76 6.73
CA ILE A 28 -2.16 -6.85 5.58
C ILE A 28 -0.76 -6.82 4.95
N LYS A 29 0.30 -6.84 5.77
CA LYS A 29 1.69 -6.87 5.30
C LYS A 29 2.00 -8.14 4.52
N GLN A 30 1.58 -9.30 4.99
CA GLN A 30 1.85 -10.57 4.31
C GLN A 30 1.09 -10.73 2.99
N ILE A 31 -0.10 -10.15 2.88
CA ILE A 31 -0.86 -10.17 1.62
C ILE A 31 -0.33 -9.11 0.65
N GLY A 32 -0.02 -7.90 1.15
CA GLY A 32 0.42 -6.77 0.31
C GLY A 32 1.88 -6.83 -0.13
N GLU A 33 2.80 -7.16 0.78
CA GLU A 33 4.25 -7.16 0.50
C GLU A 33 4.78 -8.53 0.08
N ARG A 34 4.24 -9.61 0.66
CA ARG A 34 4.71 -10.99 0.38
C ARG A 34 3.84 -11.75 -0.61
N GLY A 35 2.72 -11.16 -1.06
CA GLY A 35 1.84 -11.75 -2.08
C GLY A 35 1.18 -13.06 -1.67
N ARG A 36 1.06 -13.37 -0.37
CA ARG A 36 0.44 -14.61 0.09
C ARG A 36 -1.06 -14.63 -0.19
N LEU A 37 -1.61 -15.83 -0.41
CA LEU A 37 -3.04 -16.00 -0.66
C LEU A 37 -3.84 -15.65 0.60
N ILE A 38 -4.97 -14.97 0.38
CA ILE A 38 -5.88 -14.53 1.46
C ILE A 38 -6.36 -15.74 2.30
N ALA A 39 -6.66 -16.86 1.64
CA ALA A 39 -7.16 -18.07 2.32
C ALA A 39 -6.11 -18.70 3.24
N GLU A 40 -4.84 -18.74 2.82
CA GLU A 40 -3.73 -19.29 3.61
C GLU A 40 -3.45 -18.39 4.82
N VAL A 41 -3.37 -17.08 4.61
CA VAL A 41 -3.15 -16.11 5.70
C VAL A 41 -4.33 -16.11 6.68
N ALA A 42 -5.56 -16.28 6.20
CA ALA A 42 -6.73 -16.37 7.06
C ALA A 42 -6.68 -17.61 7.96
N GLN A 43 -6.27 -18.75 7.41
CA GLN A 43 -6.11 -20.01 8.14
C GLN A 43 -4.99 -19.92 9.19
N ASP A 44 -3.82 -19.38 8.82
CA ASP A 44 -2.66 -19.21 9.71
C ASP A 44 -2.98 -18.35 10.95
N PHE A 45 -3.75 -17.27 10.74
CA PHE A 45 -4.09 -16.31 11.79
C PHE A 45 -5.42 -16.60 12.48
N GLY A 46 -6.13 -17.67 12.09
CA GLY A 46 -7.42 -18.05 12.67
C GLY A 46 -8.54 -17.03 12.43
N VAL A 47 -8.45 -16.25 11.35
CA VAL A 47 -9.43 -15.20 10.99
C VAL A 47 -10.23 -15.62 9.78
N SER A 48 -11.46 -15.11 9.63
CA SER A 48 -12.26 -15.40 8.43
C SER A 48 -11.75 -14.61 7.22
N ASN A 49 -11.85 -15.19 6.02
CA ASN A 49 -11.56 -14.51 4.75
C ASN A 49 -12.30 -13.16 4.63
N ARG A 50 -13.55 -13.11 5.11
CA ARG A 50 -14.36 -11.88 5.14
C ARG A 50 -13.77 -10.80 6.04
N GLN A 51 -13.15 -11.18 7.16
CA GLN A 51 -12.45 -10.25 8.06
C GLN A 51 -11.22 -9.65 7.39
N VAL A 52 -10.40 -10.50 6.77
CA VAL A 52 -9.22 -10.08 6.02
C VAL A 52 -9.60 -9.13 4.89
N TYR A 53 -10.67 -9.45 4.15
CA TYR A 53 -11.20 -8.57 3.11
C TYR A 53 -11.65 -7.21 3.65
N ARG A 54 -12.33 -7.17 4.81
CA ARG A 54 -12.70 -5.91 5.48
C ARG A 54 -11.49 -5.08 5.86
N TRP A 55 -10.43 -5.70 6.36
CA TRP A 55 -9.19 -5.03 6.72
C TRP A 55 -8.47 -4.46 5.49
N LEU A 56 -8.35 -5.22 4.41
CA LEU A 56 -7.75 -4.76 3.15
C LEU A 56 -8.55 -3.60 2.54
N LYS A 57 -9.89 -3.68 2.53
CA LYS A 57 -10.76 -2.62 2.00
C LYS A 57 -10.73 -1.36 2.87
N GLY A 58 -10.72 -1.53 4.19
CA GLY A 58 -10.60 -0.43 5.15
C GLY A 58 -9.26 0.28 5.05
N ASN A 59 -8.16 -0.47 4.87
CA ASN A 59 -6.82 0.10 4.75
C ASN A 59 -6.64 0.90 3.44
N GLN A 60 -7.24 0.45 2.34
CA GLN A 60 -7.29 1.22 1.08
C GLN A 60 -8.15 2.49 1.19
N ALA A 61 -9.21 2.46 2.00
CA ALA A 61 -10.05 3.63 2.26
C ALA A 61 -9.35 4.66 3.16
N THR A 62 -8.50 4.21 4.10
CA THR A 62 -7.65 5.08 4.90
C THR A 62 -6.44 5.60 4.13
N SER A 63 -5.79 4.80 3.28
CA SER A 63 -4.65 5.26 2.46
C SER A 63 -5.06 6.36 1.48
N LYS A 64 -6.28 6.30 0.93
CA LYS A 64 -6.84 7.39 0.12
C LYS A 64 -7.14 8.68 0.89
N LYS A 65 -7.34 8.61 2.21
CA LYS A 65 -7.66 9.77 3.06
C LYS A 65 -6.45 10.34 3.81
N THR A 66 -5.37 9.56 3.96
CA THR A 66 -4.14 9.95 4.67
C THR A 66 -2.88 9.81 3.82
N ALA A 67 -2.99 9.91 2.49
CA ALA A 67 -1.83 9.99 1.62
C ALA A 67 -1.06 11.29 1.89
N LYS A 68 -0.20 11.27 2.92
CA LYS A 68 1.06 12.01 2.83
C LYS A 68 1.74 11.51 1.55
N PRO A 69 2.30 12.39 0.72
CA PRO A 69 2.97 11.94 -0.51
C PRO A 69 4.08 10.99 -0.10
N ASP A 70 3.92 9.70 -0.40
CA ASP A 70 4.98 8.72 -0.18
C ASP A 70 6.19 9.21 -0.98
N PRO A 71 7.34 9.47 -0.35
CA PRO A 71 8.50 10.04 -1.02
C PRO A 71 8.96 9.17 -2.20
N VAL A 72 8.69 7.86 -2.12
CA VAL A 72 8.92 6.88 -3.19
C VAL A 72 7.99 7.14 -4.39
N ASN A 73 6.71 7.44 -4.16
CA ASN A 73 5.76 7.71 -5.24
C ASN A 73 6.05 9.06 -5.93
N ALA A 74 6.54 10.05 -5.18
CA ALA A 74 6.99 11.33 -5.74
C ALA A 74 8.20 11.15 -6.68
N GLN A 75 9.17 10.33 -6.28
CA GLN A 75 10.33 10.00 -7.12
C GLN A 75 9.93 9.21 -8.37
N VAL A 76 9.00 8.25 -8.24
CA VAL A 76 8.46 7.50 -9.39
C VAL A 76 7.76 8.43 -10.39
N ALA A 77 7.03 9.44 -9.91
CA ALA A 77 6.40 10.43 -10.79
C ALA A 77 7.43 11.32 -11.51
N GLN A 78 8.47 11.77 -10.80
CA GLN A 78 9.56 12.55 -11.39
C GLN A 78 10.32 11.78 -12.47
N LEU A 79 10.72 10.54 -12.17
CA LEU A 79 11.44 9.68 -13.11
C LEU A 79 10.62 9.36 -14.37
N LYS A 80 9.29 9.21 -14.24
CA LYS A 80 8.40 9.04 -15.39
C LYS A 80 8.34 10.28 -16.29
N MET A 81 8.37 11.47 -15.71
CA MET A 81 8.41 12.72 -16.48
C MET A 81 9.74 12.88 -17.22
N GLU A 82 10.86 12.53 -16.58
CA GLU A 82 12.18 12.56 -17.22
C GLU A 82 12.27 11.58 -18.39
N LEU A 83 11.80 10.34 -18.21
CA LEU A 83 11.73 9.35 -19.30
C LEU A 83 10.89 9.84 -20.47
N TYR A 84 9.75 10.47 -20.19
CA TYR A 84 8.87 11.01 -21.22
C TYR A 84 9.54 12.16 -21.99
N ALA A 85 10.20 13.08 -21.28
CA ALA A 85 10.93 14.18 -21.89
C ALA A 85 12.07 13.68 -22.80
N VAL A 86 12.86 12.71 -22.34
CA VAL A 86 13.93 12.08 -23.12
C VAL A 86 13.37 11.36 -24.35
N SER A 87 12.25 10.65 -24.21
CA SER A 87 11.57 10.00 -25.33
C SER A 87 11.10 11.00 -26.39
N GLN A 88 10.59 12.16 -25.98
CA GLN A 88 10.22 13.23 -26.90
C GLN A 88 11.43 13.80 -27.64
N GLN A 89 12.55 14.01 -26.94
CA GLN A 89 13.80 14.46 -27.56
C GLN A 89 14.30 13.46 -28.62
N LEU A 90 14.26 12.17 -28.32
CA LEU A 90 14.62 11.12 -29.28
C LEU A 90 13.69 11.12 -30.50
N THR A 91 12.39 11.33 -30.30
CA THR A 91 11.41 11.39 -31.39
C THR A 91 11.63 12.60 -32.28
N ALA A 92 11.91 13.76 -31.68
CA ALA A 92 12.22 15.00 -32.40
C ALA A 92 13.53 14.87 -33.19
N LEU A 93 14.59 14.32 -32.56
CA LEU A 93 15.87 14.06 -33.21
C LEU A 93 15.71 13.08 -34.39
N LYS A 94 14.96 12.00 -34.19
CA LYS A 94 14.67 11.02 -35.25
C LYS A 94 13.95 11.67 -36.44
N ALA A 95 12.98 12.54 -36.18
CA ALA A 95 12.27 13.27 -37.23
C ALA A 95 13.19 14.27 -37.97
N GLN A 96 14.10 14.94 -37.26
CA GLN A 96 15.06 15.87 -37.84
C GLN A 96 16.07 15.16 -38.74
N VAL A 97 16.65 14.04 -38.28
CA VAL A 97 17.55 13.20 -39.08
C VAL A 97 16.84 12.67 -40.33
N ASN A 98 15.59 12.21 -40.20
CA ASN A 98 14.83 11.71 -41.36
C ASN A 98 14.58 12.80 -42.41
N LYS A 99 14.32 14.04 -41.98
CA LYS A 99 14.21 15.19 -42.90
C LYS A 99 15.52 15.52 -43.60
N GLN A 100 16.67 15.33 -42.94
CA GLN A 100 17.99 15.55 -43.55
C GLN A 100 18.33 14.47 -44.58
N ILE A 101 17.93 13.21 -44.35
CA ILE A 101 18.12 12.11 -45.30
C ILE A 101 17.25 12.29 -46.55
N VAL A 102 16.03 12.80 -46.40
CA VAL A 102 15.09 12.97 -47.54
C VAL A 102 15.39 14.21 -48.39
N ASN A 103 16.14 15.19 -47.86
CA ASN A 103 16.54 16.42 -48.57
C ASN A 103 17.99 16.38 -49.09
N GLN A 104 18.67 15.24 -49.03
CA GLN A 104 19.94 14.95 -49.70
C GLN A 104 19.68 14.04 -50.90
#